data_AF-A0A1F3QJB2-F1
#
_entry.id   AF-A0A1F3QJB2-F1
#
_cell.length_a   1.000
_cell.length_b   1.000
_cell.length_c   1.000
_cell.angle_alpha   90.00
_cell.angle_beta   90.00
_cell.angle_gamma   90.00
#
_symmetry.space_group_name_H-M   'P 1'
#
loop_
_entity.id
_entity.type
_entity.pdbx_description
1 polymer ?
#
loop_
_entity_poly.entity_id
_entity_poly.type
_entity_poly.pdbx_seq_one_letter_code
_entity_poly.pdbx_strand_id
1 'polypeptide(L)'
;QRKRVGRGQGSGRGGTSTRGTKGAKSRSGYSRKIGFEGGQMPLQRRVPKFGFTNINRKEYKGVNLDTLQFLADTKKVKEITKEILMENGLVSKNDLVKILGRGELKAKLEVTVNAFSASAKAAIESVGGTANSL
;
A
#
# COMPACT_ATOMS: atom_id res chain seq x y z
N GLN A 1 8.23 -31.97 3.70
CA GLN A 1 7.05 -32.84 3.88
C GLN A 1 6.20 -32.37 5.06
N ARG A 2 4.87 -32.31 4.93
CA ARG A 2 3.97 -31.97 6.06
C ARG A 2 3.77 -33.21 6.94
N LYS A 3 3.94 -33.05 8.26
CA LYS A 3 3.66 -34.10 9.25
C LYS A 3 2.16 -34.46 9.23
N ARG A 4 1.82 -35.74 9.10
CA ARG A 4 0.43 -36.25 9.13
C ARG A 4 -0.12 -36.19 10.56
N VAL A 5 -1.37 -35.75 10.73
CA VAL A 5 -2.03 -35.64 12.04
C VAL A 5 -2.77 -36.95 12.36
N GLY A 6 -2.83 -37.35 13.63
CA GLY A 6 -3.51 -38.58 14.05
C GLY A 6 -2.75 -39.85 13.65
N ARG A 7 -1.42 -39.86 13.76
CA ARG A 7 -0.55 -41.02 13.43
C ARG A 7 0.32 -41.39 14.64
N GLY A 8 -0.31 -41.93 15.68
CA GLY A 8 0.35 -42.46 16.88
C GLY A 8 0.72 -41.41 17.94
N GLN A 9 0.82 -41.83 19.20
CA GLN A 9 1.11 -40.94 20.33
C GLN A 9 2.54 -40.37 20.28
N GLY A 10 3.52 -41.17 19.86
CA GLY A 10 4.92 -40.71 19.72
C GLY A 10 5.13 -39.55 18.72
N SER A 11 4.15 -39.27 17.86
CA SER A 11 4.17 -38.11 16.96
C SER A 11 3.82 -36.77 17.64
N GLY A 12 3.35 -36.79 18.89
CA GLY A 12 2.83 -35.63 19.63
C GLY A 12 1.49 -35.09 19.10
N ARG A 13 0.92 -35.73 18.06
CA ARG A 13 -0.36 -35.34 17.42
C ARG A 13 -1.29 -36.54 17.26
N GLY A 14 -1.06 -37.60 18.04
CA GLY A 14 -1.95 -38.73 18.20
C GLY A 14 -3.16 -38.41 19.08
N GLY A 15 -3.99 -39.42 19.36
CA GLY A 15 -5.18 -39.26 20.19
C GLY A 15 -6.18 -38.28 19.59
N THR A 16 -6.36 -37.12 20.22
CA THR A 16 -7.35 -36.10 19.83
C THR A 16 -6.97 -35.27 18.60
N SER A 17 -5.88 -35.64 17.91
CA SER A 17 -5.52 -35.09 16.59
C SER A 17 -5.49 -33.56 16.57
N THR A 18 -4.87 -32.98 17.60
CA THR A 18 -4.72 -31.53 17.86
C THR A 18 -6.02 -30.75 18.05
N ARG A 19 -7.16 -31.41 18.27
CA ARG A 19 -8.47 -30.75 18.46
C ARG A 19 -8.94 -30.66 19.91
N GLY A 20 -8.19 -31.23 20.85
CA GLY A 20 -8.57 -31.23 22.28
C GLY A 20 -9.73 -32.18 22.58
N THR A 21 -10.44 -31.94 23.68
CA THR A 21 -11.54 -32.79 24.15
C THR A 21 -12.88 -32.47 23.44
N LYS A 22 -13.99 -33.05 23.91
CA LYS A 22 -15.32 -32.92 23.30
C LYS A 22 -15.78 -31.45 23.32
N GLY A 23 -16.10 -30.88 22.16
CA GLY A 23 -16.64 -29.53 22.02
C GLY A 23 -17.00 -29.19 20.56
N ALA A 24 -17.63 -28.05 20.31
CA ALA A 24 -18.03 -27.67 18.94
C ALA A 24 -16.84 -27.59 17.98
N LYS A 25 -15.68 -27.08 18.45
CA LYS A 25 -14.44 -26.95 17.67
C LYS A 25 -13.80 -28.28 17.27
N SER A 26 -14.08 -29.38 17.98
CA SER A 26 -13.49 -30.68 17.68
C SER A 26 -14.30 -31.49 16.65
N ARG A 27 -15.54 -31.08 16.34
CA ARG A 27 -16.41 -31.75 15.37
C ARG A 27 -15.96 -31.54 13.92
N SER A 28 -16.29 -32.51 13.07
CA SER A 28 -16.07 -32.39 11.63
C SER A 28 -16.91 -31.23 11.07
N GLY A 29 -16.35 -30.48 10.12
CA GLY A 29 -17.03 -29.34 9.51
C GLY A 29 -17.13 -28.07 10.36
N TYR A 30 -16.52 -28.01 11.55
CA TYR A 30 -16.48 -26.77 12.33
C TYR A 30 -15.78 -25.65 11.55
N SER A 31 -16.46 -24.52 11.39
CA SER A 31 -15.90 -23.28 10.90
C SER A 31 -16.26 -22.14 11.85
N ARG A 32 -15.27 -21.30 12.16
CA ARG A 32 -15.48 -20.12 13.01
C ARG A 32 -16.08 -19.00 12.16
N LYS A 33 -17.25 -18.48 12.58
CA LYS A 33 -17.76 -17.21 12.05
C LYS A 33 -16.87 -16.07 12.57
N ILE A 34 -16.21 -15.34 11.67
CA ILE A 34 -15.20 -14.32 12.02
C ILE A 34 -15.82 -13.22 12.91
N GLY A 35 -17.00 -12.71 12.54
CA GLY A 35 -17.71 -11.67 13.29
C GLY A 35 -18.62 -12.17 14.42
N PHE A 36 -18.49 -13.41 14.89
CA PHE A 36 -19.30 -13.94 15.99
C PHE A 36 -18.57 -13.78 17.33
N GLU A 37 -19.17 -13.02 18.25
CA GLU A 37 -18.62 -12.68 19.57
C GLU A 37 -19.31 -13.44 20.72
N GLY A 38 -19.79 -14.67 20.48
CA GLY A 38 -20.31 -15.53 21.55
C GLY A 38 -21.76 -15.25 21.99
N GLY A 39 -22.51 -14.45 21.22
CA GLY A 39 -23.94 -14.16 21.45
C GLY A 39 -24.26 -12.69 21.66
N GLN A 40 -23.26 -11.87 22.01
CA GLN A 40 -23.41 -10.42 22.08
C GLN A 40 -23.47 -9.78 20.69
N MET A 41 -23.95 -8.53 20.63
CA MET A 41 -23.94 -7.73 19.40
C MET A 41 -22.49 -7.46 18.94
N PRO A 42 -22.08 -7.95 17.75
CA PRO A 42 -20.73 -7.78 17.27
C PRO A 42 -20.35 -6.32 17.05
N LEU A 43 -19.06 -5.99 17.15
CA LEU A 43 -18.56 -4.62 17.00
C LEU A 43 -19.01 -3.96 15.68
N GLN A 44 -18.97 -4.71 14.57
CA GLN A 44 -19.40 -4.25 13.24
C GLN A 44 -20.87 -3.83 13.15
N ARG A 45 -21.71 -4.20 14.14
CA ARG A 45 -23.10 -3.76 14.26
C ARG A 45 -23.31 -2.68 15.33
N ARG A 46 -22.41 -2.59 16.31
CA ARG A 46 -22.46 -1.57 17.37
C ARG A 46 -22.00 -0.21 16.87
N VAL A 47 -21.02 -0.18 15.97
CA VAL A 47 -20.47 1.06 15.39
C VAL A 47 -21.37 1.54 14.25
N PRO A 48 -21.77 2.82 14.20
CA PRO A 48 -22.57 3.36 13.10
C PRO A 48 -21.76 3.40 11.80
N LYS A 49 -22.47 3.34 10.68
CA LYS A 49 -21.90 3.67 9.36
C LYS A 49 -21.86 5.20 9.24
N PHE A 50 -20.76 5.74 8.72
CA PHE A 50 -20.62 7.18 8.53
C PHE A 50 -19.97 7.50 7.17
N GLY A 51 -20.32 8.67 6.63
CA GLY A 51 -19.78 9.19 5.38
C GLY A 51 -20.38 8.60 4.10
N PHE A 52 -19.85 9.06 2.97
CA PHE A 52 -20.15 8.57 1.62
C PHE A 52 -18.88 8.55 0.78
N THR A 53 -18.86 7.76 -0.29
CA THR A 53 -17.73 7.69 -1.24
C THR A 53 -18.02 8.59 -2.45
N ASN A 54 -17.15 9.57 -2.73
CA ASN A 54 -17.26 10.43 -3.90
C ASN A 54 -16.98 9.65 -5.20
N ILE A 55 -17.94 9.67 -6.15
CA ILE A 55 -17.83 8.97 -7.44
C ILE A 55 -16.73 9.56 -8.36
N ASN A 56 -16.45 10.86 -8.23
CA ASN A 56 -15.48 11.59 -9.05
C ASN A 56 -14.14 11.80 -8.32
N ARG A 57 -13.80 10.95 -7.34
CA ARG A 57 -12.53 11.07 -6.60
C ARG A 57 -11.35 10.84 -7.55
N LYS A 58 -10.57 11.89 -7.79
CA LYS A 58 -9.28 11.82 -8.48
C LYS A 58 -8.17 11.55 -7.47
N GLU A 59 -7.58 10.37 -7.52
CA GLU A 59 -6.46 9.98 -6.67
C GLU A 59 -5.14 10.22 -7.41
N TYR A 60 -4.22 10.91 -6.75
CA TYR A 60 -2.88 11.16 -7.27
C TYR A 60 -1.87 10.25 -6.58
N LYS A 61 -0.98 9.66 -7.37
CA LYS A 61 0.24 9.00 -6.92
C LYS A 61 1.24 10.08 -6.51
N GLY A 62 1.58 10.10 -5.22
CA GLY A 62 2.60 10.99 -4.67
C GLY A 62 4.02 10.49 -4.99
N VAL A 63 4.83 11.34 -5.61
CA VAL A 63 6.28 11.11 -5.81
C VAL A 63 7.03 12.24 -5.11
N ASN A 64 8.07 11.92 -4.35
CA ASN A 64 8.76 12.87 -3.47
C ASN A 64 10.09 13.35 -4.08
N LEU A 65 10.62 14.49 -3.60
CA LEU A 65 11.89 15.05 -4.10
C LEU A 65 13.09 14.12 -3.87
N ASP A 66 13.12 13.40 -2.73
CA ASP A 66 14.12 12.36 -2.45
C ASP A 66 14.19 11.29 -3.56
N THR A 67 13.04 10.83 -4.03
CA THR A 67 12.95 9.82 -5.10
C THR A 67 13.36 10.38 -6.46
N LEU A 68 13.11 11.68 -6.71
CA LEU A 68 13.57 12.34 -7.93
C LEU A 68 15.09 12.54 -7.91
N GLN A 69 15.65 12.90 -6.76
CA GLN A 69 17.09 13.00 -6.58
C GLN A 69 17.78 11.65 -6.80
N PHE A 70 17.25 10.59 -6.21
CA PHE A 70 17.76 9.23 -6.42
C PHE A 70 17.72 8.84 -7.91
N LEU A 71 16.65 9.21 -8.63
CA LEU A 71 16.55 8.98 -10.07
C LEU A 71 17.60 9.77 -10.85
N ALA A 72 17.81 11.03 -10.49
CA ALA A 72 18.81 11.88 -11.11
C ALA A 72 20.23 11.31 -10.91
N ASP A 73 20.53 10.80 -9.71
CA ASP A 73 21.84 10.25 -9.39
C ASP A 73 22.10 8.90 -10.07
N THR A 74 21.11 8.02 -10.08
CA THR A 74 21.25 6.65 -10.63
C THR A 74 21.17 6.60 -12.15
N LYS A 75 20.25 7.37 -12.75
CA LYS A 75 19.94 7.29 -14.19
C LYS A 75 20.40 8.52 -14.98
N LYS A 76 20.92 9.55 -14.31
CA LYS A 76 21.43 10.80 -14.92
C LYS A 76 20.42 11.47 -15.86
N VAL A 77 19.15 11.33 -15.55
CA VAL A 77 18.06 11.89 -16.35
C VAL A 77 17.86 13.35 -15.93
N LYS A 78 17.80 14.26 -16.91
CA LYS A 78 17.57 15.69 -16.68
C LYS A 78 16.10 16.10 -16.78
N GLU A 79 15.32 15.34 -17.55
CA GLU A 79 13.89 15.56 -17.76
C GLU A 79 13.10 14.42 -17.09
N ILE A 80 12.10 14.75 -16.29
CA ILE A 80 11.22 13.78 -15.63
C ILE A 80 9.82 13.96 -16.18
N THR A 81 9.45 13.08 -17.10
CA THR A 81 8.09 12.94 -17.63
C THR A 81 7.37 11.77 -16.94
N LYS A 82 6.05 11.70 -17.13
CA LYS A 82 5.26 10.55 -16.67
C LYS A 82 5.79 9.21 -17.22
N GLU A 83 6.29 9.19 -18.45
CA GLU A 83 6.84 8.01 -19.10
C GLU A 83 8.07 7.49 -18.39
N ILE A 84 8.99 8.39 -18.06
CA ILE A 84 10.21 8.05 -17.32
C ILE A 84 9.85 7.53 -15.93
N LEU A 85 8.87 8.11 -15.25
CA LEU A 85 8.39 7.59 -13.97
C LEU A 85 7.79 6.18 -14.09
N MET A 86 7.14 5.86 -15.23
CA MET A 86 6.60 4.53 -15.49
C MET A 86 7.69 3.49 -15.77
N GLU A 87 8.67 3.81 -16.60
CA GLU A 87 9.82 2.92 -16.89
C GLU A 87 10.62 2.59 -15.62
N ASN A 88 10.58 3.50 -14.65
CA ASN A 88 11.20 3.33 -13.34
C ASN A 88 10.32 2.63 -12.31
N GLY A 89 9.10 2.21 -12.68
CA GLY A 89 8.18 1.51 -11.80
C GLY A 89 7.60 2.37 -10.67
N LEU A 90 7.72 3.71 -10.75
CA LEU A 90 7.21 4.62 -9.72
C LEU A 90 5.71 4.90 -9.88
N VAL A 91 5.21 4.81 -11.12
CA VAL A 91 3.85 5.19 -11.52
C VAL A 91 3.32 4.18 -12.54
N SER A 92 2.01 3.91 -12.55
CA SER A 92 1.37 3.12 -13.59
C SER A 92 0.77 3.99 -14.71
N LYS A 93 0.42 3.37 -15.85
CA LYS A 93 -0.12 4.07 -17.03
C LYS A 93 -1.32 4.98 -16.73
N ASN A 94 -2.20 4.53 -15.84
CA ASN A 94 -3.47 5.21 -15.57
C ASN A 94 -3.41 6.15 -14.35
N ASP A 95 -2.28 6.20 -13.65
CA ASP A 95 -2.16 7.04 -12.46
C ASP A 95 -2.02 8.52 -12.83
N LEU A 96 -2.62 9.39 -12.01
CA LEU A 96 -2.32 10.82 -11.99
C LEU A 96 -1.13 11.05 -11.06
N VAL A 97 -0.16 11.86 -11.46
CA VAL A 97 1.07 12.06 -10.67
C VAL A 97 1.07 13.40 -9.99
N LYS A 98 1.38 13.42 -8.68
CA LYS A 98 1.62 14.65 -7.92
C LYS A 98 2.99 14.64 -7.27
N ILE A 99 3.81 15.67 -7.53
CA ILE A 99 5.10 15.82 -6.83
C ILE A 99 4.91 16.46 -5.46
N LEU A 100 5.49 15.81 -4.45
CA LEU A 100 5.42 16.17 -3.04
C LEU A 100 6.80 16.60 -2.52
N GLY A 101 6.82 17.56 -1.60
CA GLY A 101 8.04 18.24 -1.16
C GLY A 101 8.84 17.54 -0.06
N ARG A 102 8.81 16.20 0.04
CA ARG A 102 9.62 15.48 1.03
C ARG A 102 11.03 15.24 0.49
N GLY A 103 12.05 15.60 1.26
CA GLY A 103 13.45 15.43 0.92
C GLY A 103 14.07 16.64 0.23
N GLU A 104 15.36 16.55 -0.07
CA GLU A 104 16.13 17.61 -0.74
C GLU A 104 16.38 17.25 -2.20
N LEU A 105 16.22 18.24 -3.08
CA LEU A 105 16.62 18.15 -4.47
C LEU A 105 17.86 19.01 -4.67
N LYS A 106 18.90 18.45 -5.28
CA LYS A 106 20.16 19.15 -5.60
C LYS A 106 20.41 19.18 -7.12
N ALA A 107 19.87 18.21 -7.84
CA ALA A 107 19.93 18.16 -9.30
C ALA A 107 18.95 19.16 -9.92
N LYS A 108 19.41 19.87 -10.96
CA LYS A 108 18.54 20.67 -11.82
C LYS A 108 17.75 19.74 -12.74
N LEU A 109 16.43 19.67 -12.52
CA LEU A 109 15.51 18.78 -13.23
C LEU A 109 14.37 19.56 -13.86
N GLU A 110 13.95 19.13 -15.04
CA GLU A 110 12.75 19.60 -15.72
C GLU A 110 11.64 18.57 -15.50
N VAL A 111 10.62 18.91 -14.72
CA VAL A 111 9.60 17.95 -14.28
C VAL A 111 8.26 18.30 -14.92
N THR A 112 7.69 17.36 -15.68
CA THR A 112 6.40 17.50 -16.38
C THR A 112 5.41 16.44 -15.90
N VAL A 113 4.47 16.83 -15.02
CA VAL A 113 3.48 15.91 -14.41
C VAL A 113 2.11 16.59 -14.22
N ASN A 114 1.12 15.88 -13.66
CA ASN A 114 -0.25 16.41 -13.52
C ASN A 114 -0.44 17.44 -12.40
N ALA A 115 0.36 17.39 -11.32
CA ALA A 115 0.20 18.31 -10.19
C ALA A 115 1.48 18.44 -9.36
N PHE A 116 1.59 19.55 -8.63
CA PHE A 116 2.66 19.80 -7.66
C PHE A 116 2.09 20.26 -6.32
N SER A 117 2.80 19.97 -5.24
CA SER A 117 2.63 20.68 -3.97
C SER A 117 3.38 22.01 -4.01
N ALA A 118 2.92 23.00 -3.24
CA ALA A 118 3.54 24.32 -3.19
C ALA A 118 5.03 24.24 -2.77
N SER A 119 5.33 23.40 -1.77
CA SER A 119 6.70 23.19 -1.31
C SER A 119 7.58 22.51 -2.37
N ALA A 120 7.05 21.52 -3.10
CA ALA A 120 7.79 20.85 -4.16
C ALA A 120 8.13 21.79 -5.31
N LYS A 121 7.15 22.62 -5.73
CA LYS A 121 7.35 23.57 -6.82
C LYS A 121 8.46 24.58 -6.46
N ALA A 122 8.39 25.17 -5.26
CA ALA A 122 9.41 26.09 -4.78
C ALA A 122 10.79 25.43 -4.68
N ALA A 123 10.87 24.19 -4.20
CA ALA A 123 12.13 23.46 -4.10
C ALA A 123 12.76 23.18 -5.48
N ILE A 124 11.96 22.77 -6.48
CA ILE A 124 12.44 22.53 -7.85
C ILE A 124 12.94 23.83 -8.50
N GLU A 125 12.17 24.90 -8.37
CA GLU A 125 12.52 26.22 -8.92
C GLU A 125 13.76 26.82 -8.23
N SER A 126 13.94 26.58 -6.92
CA SER A 126 15.10 27.07 -6.17
C SER A 126 16.44 26.49 -6.64
N VAL A 127 16.41 25.27 -7.18
CA VAL A 127 17.58 24.59 -7.78
C VAL A 127 17.75 24.98 -9.27
N GLY A 128 16.87 25.87 -9.77
CA GLY A 128 16.86 26.34 -11.15
C GLY A 128 16.27 25.33 -12.15
N GLY A 129 15.49 24.35 -11.67
CA GLY A 129 14.70 23.44 -12.49
C GLY A 129 13.38 24.05 -12.94
N THR A 130 12.63 23.32 -13.77
CA THR A 130 11.30 23.74 -14.27
C THR A 130 10.22 22.78 -13.81
N ALA A 131 9.05 23.31 -13.44
CA ALA A 131 7.91 22.55 -12.96
C ALA A 131 6.68 22.80 -13.85
N ASN A 132 6.48 21.93 -14.85
CA ASN A 132 5.40 22.05 -15.83
C ASN A 132 4.23 21.13 -15.45
N SER A 133 3.03 21.70 -15.39
CA SER A 133 1.79 20.95 -15.17
C SER A 133 1.13 20.60 -16.50
N LEU A 134 0.73 19.34 -16.66
CA LEU A 134 -0.11 18.83 -17.75
C LEU A 134 -1.61 19.04 -17.48
#